data_AF-A0A925JNQ8-F1
#
_entry.id   AF-A0A925JNQ8-F1
#
_cell.length_a   1.000
_cell.length_b   1.000
_cell.length_c   1.000
_cell.angle_alpha   90.00
_cell.angle_beta   90.00
_cell.angle_gamma   90.00
#
_symmetry.space_group_name_H-M   'P 1'
#
loop_
_entity.id
_entity.type
_entity.pdbx_description
1 polymer ?
#
loop_
_entity_poly.entity_id
_entity_poly.type
_entity_poly.pdbx_seq_one_letter_code
_entity_poly.pdbx_strand_id
1 'polypeptide(L)'
;MPTSQTPADYQRVAEERLGSGVEYTLNDDKTMVLCKKTEHPLVPAMNNEVRFLVVDVKTNALLFEDRLVNGEVGWFGNTQLKISTIPGTIQGVPNERENYYLYDLVTRQKLAPPSGKF
;
A
#
# COMPACT_ATOMS: atom_id res chain seq x y z
N MET A 1 -12.68 -25.94 -22.01
CA MET A 1 -11.48 -26.12 -21.17
C MET A 1 -11.25 -24.83 -20.42
N PRO A 2 -11.13 -24.82 -19.08
CA PRO A 2 -10.81 -23.59 -18.38
C PRO A 2 -9.34 -23.26 -18.61
N THR A 3 -9.08 -22.06 -19.09
CA THR A 3 -7.74 -21.48 -19.25
C THR A 3 -7.12 -21.29 -17.88
N SER A 4 -6.17 -22.15 -17.52
CA SER A 4 -5.28 -21.92 -16.38
C SER A 4 -4.42 -20.69 -16.68
N GLN A 5 -4.88 -19.52 -16.26
CA GLN A 5 -4.07 -18.31 -16.30
C GLN A 5 -2.92 -18.50 -15.31
N THR A 6 -1.70 -18.62 -15.83
CA THR A 6 -0.49 -18.56 -15.02
C THR A 6 -0.48 -17.21 -14.31
N PRO A 7 -0.29 -17.15 -12.98
CA PRO A 7 -0.13 -15.89 -12.30
C PRO A 7 1.00 -15.11 -12.96
N ALA A 8 0.80 -13.83 -13.20
CA ALA A 8 1.90 -12.99 -13.68
C ALA A 8 3.05 -13.06 -12.66
N ASP A 9 4.31 -13.07 -13.11
CA ASP A 9 5.47 -13.35 -12.23
C ASP A 9 5.54 -12.45 -10.98
N TYR A 10 5.06 -11.21 -11.05
CA TYR A 10 4.97 -10.30 -9.90
C TYR A 10 4.00 -10.78 -8.81
N GLN A 11 2.95 -11.55 -9.17
CA GLN A 11 2.01 -12.12 -8.21
C GLN A 11 2.70 -13.19 -7.36
N ARG A 12 3.57 -13.98 -7.97
CA ARG A 12 4.38 -14.97 -7.26
C ARG A 12 5.31 -14.30 -6.25
N VAL A 13 6.00 -13.23 -6.65
CA VAL A 13 6.85 -12.45 -5.71
C VAL A 13 6.04 -11.93 -4.52
N ALA A 14 4.83 -11.44 -4.78
CA ALA A 14 3.96 -10.93 -3.73
C ALA A 14 3.45 -12.03 -2.79
N GLU A 15 3.02 -13.17 -3.33
CA GLU A 15 2.50 -14.30 -2.55
C GLU A 15 3.59 -14.99 -1.73
N GLU A 16 4.83 -15.07 -2.24
CA GLU A 16 5.98 -15.58 -1.47
C GLU A 16 6.29 -14.70 -0.25
N ARG A 17 5.94 -13.40 -0.28
CA ARG A 17 6.22 -12.43 0.79
C ARG A 17 5.04 -12.22 1.74
N LEU A 18 3.83 -12.09 1.20
CA LEU A 18 2.61 -11.73 1.94
C LEU A 18 1.69 -12.93 2.22
N GLY A 19 1.93 -14.07 1.56
CA GLY A 19 1.05 -15.23 1.57
C GLY A 19 -0.15 -15.06 0.64
N SER A 20 -1.24 -15.79 0.89
CA SER A 20 -2.47 -15.71 0.10
C SER A 20 -3.33 -14.49 0.47
N GLY A 21 -4.26 -14.14 -0.44
CA GLY A 21 -5.22 -13.04 -0.23
C GLY A 21 -4.64 -11.65 -0.51
N VAL A 22 -3.66 -11.56 -1.41
CA VAL A 22 -3.04 -10.29 -1.80
C VAL A 22 -3.95 -9.54 -2.77
N GLU A 23 -4.16 -8.26 -2.49
CA GLU A 23 -4.78 -7.31 -3.39
C GLU A 23 -3.72 -6.68 -4.28
N TYR A 24 -4.01 -6.58 -5.58
CA TYR A 24 -3.08 -6.05 -6.58
C TYR A 24 -3.67 -4.78 -7.20
N THR A 25 -2.89 -3.70 -7.24
CA THR A 25 -3.30 -2.45 -7.88
C THR A 25 -2.15 -1.92 -8.73
N LEU A 26 -2.33 -1.89 -10.05
CA LEU A 26 -1.37 -1.28 -10.97
C LEU A 26 -1.38 0.25 -10.82
N ASN A 27 -0.23 0.88 -11.02
CA ASN A 27 -0.15 2.31 -11.27
C ASN A 27 -0.69 2.66 -12.68
N ASP A 28 -0.86 3.94 -12.99
CA ASP A 28 -1.58 4.36 -14.21
C ASP A 28 -0.91 3.90 -15.52
N ASP A 29 0.44 3.87 -15.56
CA ASP A 29 1.21 3.39 -16.73
C ASP A 29 1.46 1.87 -16.72
N LYS A 30 0.98 1.17 -15.68
CA LYS A 30 1.09 -0.29 -15.49
C LYS A 30 2.53 -0.80 -15.45
N THR A 31 3.51 0.04 -15.11
CA THR A 31 4.91 -0.38 -14.93
C THR A 31 5.16 -0.93 -13.54
N MET A 32 4.34 -0.57 -12.55
CA MET A 32 4.48 -0.99 -11.16
C MET A 32 3.15 -1.51 -10.62
N VAL A 33 3.24 -2.46 -9.69
CA VAL A 33 2.09 -3.00 -8.98
C VAL A 33 2.27 -2.83 -7.48
N LEU A 34 1.28 -2.22 -6.84
CA LEU A 34 1.12 -2.23 -5.40
C LEU A 34 0.42 -3.53 -5.02
N CYS A 35 1.11 -4.35 -4.22
CA CYS A 35 0.59 -5.59 -3.68
C CYS A 35 0.38 -5.36 -2.18
N LYS A 36 -0.84 -5.51 -1.69
CA LYS A 36 -1.14 -5.32 -0.26
C LYS A 36 -1.98 -6.43 0.31
N LYS A 37 -1.80 -6.68 1.61
CA LYS A 37 -2.60 -7.60 2.40
C LYS A 37 -3.01 -6.90 3.68
N THR A 38 -4.31 -6.84 3.89
CA THR A 38 -4.91 -6.30 5.10
C THR A 38 -5.26 -7.46 6.03
N GLU A 39 -4.70 -7.44 7.23
CA GLU A 39 -5.01 -8.39 8.28
C GLU A 39 -5.94 -7.73 9.28
N HIS A 40 -7.17 -8.21 9.29
CA HIS A 40 -8.17 -7.83 10.27
C HIS A 40 -8.03 -8.74 11.49
N PRO A 41 -7.76 -8.19 12.68
CA PRO A 41 -7.70 -8.99 13.88
C PRO A 41 -9.09 -9.55 14.20
N LEU A 42 -9.11 -10.76 14.74
CA LEU A 42 -10.34 -11.42 15.21
C LEU A 42 -11.02 -10.65 16.35
N VAL A 43 -10.26 -9.78 17.02
CA VAL A 43 -10.72 -8.96 18.14
C VAL A 43 -10.91 -7.51 17.63
N PRO A 44 -12.12 -6.94 17.70
CA PRO A 44 -12.41 -5.58 17.22
C PRO A 44 -11.59 -4.45 17.89
N ALA A 45 -10.97 -4.74 19.04
CA ALA A 45 -10.15 -3.79 19.79
C ALA A 45 -8.67 -3.77 19.34
N MET A 46 -8.27 -4.63 18.40
CA MET A 46 -6.93 -4.63 17.83
C MET A 46 -6.87 -3.80 16.55
N ASN A 47 -5.71 -3.21 16.32
CA ASN A 47 -5.43 -2.41 15.15
C ASN A 47 -5.29 -3.30 13.91
N ASN A 48 -5.82 -2.85 12.77
CA ASN A 48 -5.61 -3.53 11.49
C ASN A 48 -4.14 -3.38 11.08
N GLU A 49 -3.52 -4.44 10.57
CA GLU A 49 -2.19 -4.37 9.97
C GLU A 49 -2.31 -4.47 8.45
N VAL A 50 -1.69 -3.53 7.73
CA VAL A 50 -1.57 -3.57 6.28
C VAL A 50 -0.10 -3.82 5.95
N ARG A 51 0.18 -4.99 5.37
CA ARG A 51 1.50 -5.32 4.83
C ARG A 51 1.47 -5.10 3.32
N PHE A 52 2.45 -4.40 2.77
CA PHE A 52 2.43 -4.08 1.35
C PHE A 52 3.83 -4.00 0.76
N LEU A 53 3.88 -4.17 -0.55
CA LEU A 53 5.09 -4.08 -1.35
C LEU A 53 4.78 -3.53 -2.73
N VAL A 54 5.80 -2.99 -3.39
CA VAL A 54 5.73 -2.55 -4.78
C VAL A 54 6.72 -3.33 -5.61
N VAL A 55 6.25 -3.87 -6.73
CA VAL A 55 7.05 -4.65 -7.69
C VAL A 55 7.06 -3.96 -9.04
N ASP A 56 8.22 -3.94 -9.68
CA ASP A 56 8.33 -3.61 -11.10
C ASP A 56 7.77 -4.76 -11.95
N VAL A 57 6.76 -4.48 -12.77
CA VAL A 57 6.00 -5.49 -13.52
C VAL A 57 6.85 -6.18 -14.59
N LYS A 58 7.87 -5.50 -15.13
CA LYS A 58 8.71 -6.04 -16.23
C LYS A 58 9.84 -6.91 -15.72
N THR A 59 10.47 -6.49 -14.64
CA THR A 59 11.68 -7.12 -14.08
C THR A 59 11.36 -8.01 -12.88
N ASN A 60 10.14 -7.95 -12.36
CA ASN A 60 9.72 -8.59 -11.11
C ASN A 60 10.56 -8.18 -9.90
N ALA A 61 11.25 -7.04 -9.98
CA ALA A 61 12.09 -6.54 -8.91
C ALA A 61 11.23 -5.92 -7.81
N LEU A 62 11.54 -6.28 -6.55
CA LEU A 62 10.98 -5.62 -5.39
C LEU A 62 11.56 -4.20 -5.28
N LEU A 63 10.70 -3.19 -5.43
CA LEU A 63 11.08 -1.78 -5.36
C LEU A 63 10.96 -1.22 -3.94
N PHE A 64 9.93 -1.66 -3.21
CA PHE A 64 9.61 -1.18 -1.87
C PHE A 64 8.80 -2.23 -1.10
N GLU A 65 8.98 -2.29 0.22
CA GLU A 65 8.25 -3.17 1.13
C GLU A 65 8.12 -2.47 2.48
N ASP A 66 6.91 -2.44 3.04
CA ASP A 66 6.65 -1.84 4.35
C ASP A 66 5.35 -2.39 4.98
N ARG A 67 5.10 -2.00 6.23
CA ARG A 67 3.89 -2.34 6.99
C ARG A 67 3.33 -1.14 7.74
N LEU A 68 2.01 -1.09 7.83
CA LEU A 68 1.25 -0.03 8.49
C LEU A 68 0.32 -0.62 9.52
N VAL A 69 0.30 -0.03 10.70
CA VAL A 69 -0.70 -0.32 11.73
C VAL A 69 -1.74 0.78 11.68
N ASN A 70 -3.02 0.41 11.56
CA ASN A 70 -4.14 1.32 11.35
C ASN A 70 -3.86 2.33 10.25
N GLY A 71 -3.83 1.87 9.02
CA GLY A 71 -3.59 2.77 7.91
C GLY A 71 -4.05 2.18 6.60
N GLU A 72 -3.86 2.98 5.56
CA GLU A 72 -4.14 2.61 4.19
C GLU A 72 -2.99 3.08 3.31
N VAL A 73 -2.81 2.33 2.22
CA VAL A 73 -1.85 2.65 1.16
C VAL A 73 -2.55 2.53 -0.19
N GLY A 74 -2.25 3.49 -1.06
CA GLY A 74 -2.73 3.53 -2.44
C GLY A 74 -1.82 4.38 -3.32
N TRP A 75 -2.03 4.30 -4.63
CA TRP A 75 -1.29 5.14 -5.58
C TRP A 75 -1.70 6.61 -5.50
N PHE A 76 -0.72 7.48 -5.70
CA PHE A 76 -0.88 8.90 -5.93
C PHE A 76 -0.06 9.29 -7.16
N GLY A 77 -0.66 9.12 -8.34
CA GLY A 77 0.06 9.18 -9.62
C GLY A 77 0.96 7.95 -9.85
N ASN A 78 1.89 8.06 -10.81
CA ASN A 78 2.60 6.89 -11.31
C ASN A 78 3.66 6.34 -10.35
N THR A 79 4.37 7.20 -9.62
CA THR A 79 5.57 6.83 -8.86
C THR A 79 5.43 7.06 -7.37
N GLN A 80 4.28 7.54 -6.90
CA GLN A 80 4.10 7.92 -5.50
C GLN A 80 3.00 7.10 -4.86
N LEU A 81 3.22 6.75 -3.60
CA LEU A 81 2.22 6.13 -2.75
C LEU A 81 1.67 7.18 -1.80
N LYS A 82 0.34 7.28 -1.68
CA LYS A 82 -0.32 7.94 -0.55
C LYS A 82 -0.42 6.93 0.58
N ILE A 83 0.24 7.24 1.69
CA ILE A 83 0.20 6.43 2.91
C ILE A 83 -0.48 7.26 3.99
N SER A 84 -1.63 6.79 4.45
CA SER A 84 -2.41 7.43 5.52
C SER A 84 -2.46 6.53 6.75
N THR A 85 -2.30 7.13 7.93
CA THR A 85 -2.57 6.47 9.21
C THR A 85 -3.89 6.97 9.76
N ILE A 86 -4.70 6.03 10.25
CA ILE A 86 -5.93 6.31 10.97
C ILE A 86 -5.55 6.45 12.44
N PRO A 87 -5.55 7.67 12.99
CA PRO A 87 -5.27 7.87 14.40
C PRO A 87 -6.34 7.14 15.23
N GLY A 88 -5.92 6.46 16.29
CA GLY A 88 -6.87 5.92 17.26
C GLY A 88 -7.73 7.04 17.84
N THR A 89 -8.99 6.73 18.17
CA THR A 89 -9.93 7.69 18.76
C THR A 89 -9.43 8.14 20.13
N ILE A 90 -8.74 9.28 20.19
CA ILE A 90 -8.57 10.02 21.44
C ILE A 90 -9.84 10.85 21.61
N GLN A 91 -10.70 10.47 22.56
CA GLN A 91 -11.87 11.27 22.92
C GLN A 91 -11.42 12.71 23.24
N GLY A 92 -11.89 13.68 22.45
CA GLY A 92 -11.79 15.11 22.80
C GLY A 92 -10.88 15.98 21.94
N VAL A 93 -10.21 15.47 20.89
CA VAL A 93 -9.45 16.31 19.97
C VAL A 93 -9.94 16.10 18.53
N PRO A 94 -10.52 17.11 17.87
CA PRO A 94 -10.77 17.05 16.44
C PRO A 94 -9.44 16.84 15.72
N ASN A 95 -9.25 15.67 15.13
CA ASN A 95 -8.04 15.37 14.35
C ASN A 95 -8.23 15.97 12.95
N GLU A 96 -8.20 17.29 12.85
CA GLU A 96 -8.42 18.05 11.60
C GLU A 96 -7.24 17.98 10.62
N ARG A 97 -6.16 17.26 10.95
CA ARG A 97 -5.05 17.05 10.03
C ARG A 97 -5.18 15.68 9.39
N GLU A 98 -5.31 15.67 8.06
CA GLU A 98 -5.15 14.44 7.29
C GLU A 98 -3.77 13.84 7.61
N ASN A 99 -3.73 12.74 8.37
CA ASN A 99 -2.48 12.05 8.72
C ASN A 99 -2.03 11.18 7.56
N TYR A 100 -1.55 11.81 6.50
CA TYR A 100 -0.92 11.12 5.38
C TYR A 100 0.40 11.76 5.00
N TYR A 101 1.18 10.98 4.26
CA TYR A 101 2.35 11.43 3.55
C TYR A 101 2.38 10.78 2.17
N LEU A 102 3.14 11.38 1.27
CA LEU A 102 3.44 10.75 -0.02
C LEU A 102 4.81 10.10 0.08
N TYR A 103 4.98 8.91 -0.49
CA TYR A 103 6.28 8.26 -0.61
C TYR A 103 6.62 8.13 -2.09
N ASP A 104 7.69 8.79 -2.53
CA ASP A 104 8.15 8.72 -3.91
C ASP A 104 9.09 7.52 -4.08
N LEU A 105 8.72 6.58 -4.96
CA LEU A 105 9.45 5.33 -5.18
C LEU A 105 10.75 5.53 -5.98
N VAL A 106 10.86 6.63 -6.73
CA VAL A 106 12.05 6.95 -7.53
C VAL A 106 13.12 7.57 -6.65
N THR A 107 12.74 8.59 -5.87
CA THR A 107 13.69 9.28 -4.98
C THR A 107 13.85 8.58 -3.63
N ARG A 108 12.94 7.65 -3.28
CA ARG A 108 12.85 6.97 -1.99
C ARG A 108 12.67 7.92 -0.81
N GLN A 109 11.95 9.01 -1.05
CA GLN A 109 11.75 10.07 -0.07
C GLN A 109 10.29 10.15 0.38
N LYS A 110 10.13 10.40 1.69
CA LYS A 110 8.88 10.81 2.30
C LYS A 110 8.66 12.29 2.01
N LEU A 111 7.60 12.59 1.27
CA LEU A 111 7.14 13.95 0.98
C LEU A 111 6.02 14.33 1.94
N ALA A 112 6.09 15.55 2.46
CA ALA A 112 5.00 16.10 3.25
C ALA A 112 3.74 16.23 2.36
N PRO A 113 2.54 16.05 2.93
CA PRO A 113 1.32 16.31 2.19
C PRO A 113 1.36 17.74 1.62
N PRO A 114 0.91 17.96 0.38
CA PRO A 114 0.92 19.28 -0.22
C PRO A 114 0.21 20.26 0.70
N SER A 115 0.91 21.32 1.10
CA SER A 115 0.40 22.35 2.02
C SER A 115 -0.56 23.27 1.26
N GLY A 116 -1.71 22.75 0.83
CA GLY A 116 -2.70 23.48 0.07
C GLY A 116 -3.94 23.77 0.92
N LYS A 117 -4.15 25.03 1.27
CA LYS A 117 -5.46 25.52 1.73
C LYS A 117 -6.46 25.28 0.59
N PHE A 118 -7.55 24.55 0.87
CA PHE A 118 -8.74 24.54 0.02
C PHE A 118 -9.43 25.91 0.05
#